data_AF-A0A4R0PVG1-F1
#
_entry.id   AF-A0A4R0PVG1-F1
#
_cell.length_a   1.000
_cell.length_b   1.000
_cell.length_c   1.000
_cell.angle_alpha   90.00
_cell.angle_beta   90.00
_cell.angle_gamma   90.00
#
_symmetry.space_group_name_H-M   'P 1'
#
loop_
_entity.id
_entity.type
_entity.pdbx_description
1 polymer ?
#
loop_
_entity_poly.entity_id
_entity_poly.type
_entity_poly.pdbx_seq_one_letter_code
_entity_poly.pdbx_strand_id
1 'polypeptide(L)'
;MTAFNIDISHGGDAITLTIIPKDDYFKIAYAEGILGAIKKEGADWILMEPDEIAPGELAPFENKLTPEGKRIVLGAAEVNQIAGEIENHLK
;
A
#
# COMPACT_ATOMS: atom_id res chain seq x y z
N MET A 1 13.06 0.88 10.24
CA MET A 1 11.77 1.35 10.83
C MET A 1 10.88 0.15 11.08
N THR A 2 9.93 0.24 12.01
CA THR A 2 8.94 -0.83 12.25
C THR A 2 7.73 -0.65 11.35
N ALA A 3 6.98 -1.74 11.13
CA ALA A 3 5.70 -1.64 10.44
C ALA A 3 4.71 -0.78 11.25
N PHE A 4 3.82 -0.08 10.55
CA PHE A 4 2.80 0.78 11.14
C PHE A 4 1.52 0.74 10.32
N ASN A 5 0.41 1.17 10.91
CA ASN A 5 -0.89 1.21 10.23
C ASN A 5 -1.23 2.64 9.82
N ILE A 6 -1.91 2.76 8.68
CA ILE A 6 -2.50 4.01 8.19
C ILE A 6 -3.95 3.74 7.76
N ASP A 7 -4.78 4.78 7.78
CA ASP A 7 -6.15 4.70 7.28
C ASP A 7 -6.26 5.51 5.99
N ILE A 8 -6.87 4.93 4.95
CA ILE A 8 -7.15 5.63 3.69
C ILE A 8 -8.63 5.51 3.31
N SER A 9 -9.12 6.44 2.50
CA SER A 9 -10.45 6.34 1.91
C SER A 9 -10.39 5.61 0.56
N HIS A 10 -11.14 4.52 0.43
CA HIS A 10 -11.25 3.74 -0.79
C HIS A 10 -12.72 3.35 -1.05
N GLY A 11 -13.25 3.73 -2.20
CA GLY A 11 -14.63 3.37 -2.59
C GLY A 11 -15.73 3.92 -1.65
N GLY A 12 -15.43 4.98 -0.89
CA GLY A 12 -16.33 5.57 0.11
C GLY A 12 -16.11 5.07 1.54
N ASP A 13 -15.28 4.04 1.73
CA ASP A 13 -15.02 3.43 3.03
C ASP A 13 -13.61 3.73 3.52
N ALA A 14 -13.45 3.86 4.84
CA ALA A 14 -12.14 3.90 5.46
C ALA A 14 -11.58 2.47 5.57
N ILE A 15 -10.39 2.25 5.02
CA ILE A 15 -9.67 0.98 5.13
C ILE A 15 -8.33 1.20 5.82
N THR A 16 -7.99 0.28 6.73
CA THR A 16 -6.69 0.29 7.41
C THR A 16 -5.70 -0.56 6.62
N LEU A 17 -4.57 0.05 6.24
CA LEU A 17 -3.45 -0.59 5.58
C LEU A 17 -2.29 -0.72 6.56
N THR A 18 -1.53 -1.81 6.45
CA THR A 18 -0.26 -1.97 7.14
C THR A 18 0.88 -1.62 6.20
N ILE A 19 1.68 -0.64 6.58
CA ILE A 19 2.87 -0.19 5.89
C ILE A 19 4.07 -0.91 6.47
N ILE A 20 4.81 -1.62 5.61
CA ILE A 20 6.00 -2.39 5.99
C ILE A 20 7.21 -1.73 5.32
N PRO A 21 8.00 -0.95 6.06
CA PRO A 21 9.20 -0.30 5.52
C PRO A 21 10.23 -1.32 5.05
N LYS A 22 10.87 -1.03 3.92
CA LYS A 22 12.06 -1.69 3.38
C LYS A 22 13.16 -0.65 3.21
N ASP A 23 14.30 -1.06 2.65
CA ASP A 23 15.49 -0.20 2.57
C ASP A 23 15.24 1.07 1.74
N ASP A 24 14.54 0.95 0.60
CA ASP A 24 14.29 2.04 -0.33
C ASP A 24 12.83 2.14 -0.82
N TYR A 25 11.91 1.35 -0.26
CA TYR A 25 10.49 1.36 -0.59
C TYR A 25 9.62 0.90 0.59
N PHE A 26 8.30 0.96 0.42
CA PHE A 26 7.33 0.53 1.43
C PHE A 26 6.36 -0.48 0.82
N LYS A 27 6.22 -1.64 1.45
CA LYS A 27 5.17 -2.60 1.09
C LYS A 27 3.87 -2.18 1.74
N ILE A 28 2.79 -2.34 1.00
CA ILE A 28 1.44 -2.02 1.43
C ILE A 28 0.70 -3.35 1.59
N ALA A 29 0.27 -3.64 2.80
CA ALA A 29 -0.51 -4.82 3.13
C ALA A 29 -1.93 -4.44 3.54
N TYR A 30 -2.88 -5.30 3.21
CA TYR A 30 -4.24 -5.26 3.72
C TYR A 30 -4.60 -6.64 4.23
N ALA A 31 -5.10 -6.71 5.47
CA ALA A 31 -5.25 -7.97 6.19
C ALA A 31 -3.95 -8.81 6.11
N GLU A 32 -4.03 -10.03 5.58
CA GLU A 32 -2.89 -10.96 5.49
C GLU A 32 -2.15 -10.90 4.13
N GLY A 33 -2.52 -9.97 3.24
CA GLY A 33 -2.00 -9.93 1.86
C GLY A 33 -1.26 -8.64 1.49
N ILE A 34 -0.11 -8.76 0.81
CA ILE A 34 0.56 -7.61 0.19
C ILE A 34 -0.20 -7.18 -1.06
N LEU A 35 -0.69 -5.94 -1.05
CA LEU A 35 -1.38 -5.33 -2.20
C LEU A 35 -0.40 -4.89 -3.28
N GLY A 36 0.74 -4.34 -2.86
CA GLY A 36 1.78 -3.79 -3.73
C GLY A 36 2.88 -3.11 -2.90
N ALA A 37 3.71 -2.33 -3.57
CA ALA A 37 4.75 -1.54 -2.94
C ALA A 37 4.85 -0.16 -3.60
N ILE A 38 5.15 0.87 -2.82
CA ILE A 38 5.42 2.21 -3.33
C ILE A 38 6.81 2.65 -2.95
N LYS A 39 7.42 3.43 -3.84
CA LYS A 39 8.76 3.98 -3.68
C LYS A 39 8.73 5.48 -3.97
N LYS A 40 9.56 6.22 -3.23
CA LYS A 40 9.76 7.65 -3.50
C LYS A 40 10.84 7.80 -4.57
N GLU A 41 10.48 8.46 -5.67
CA GLU A 41 11.40 8.83 -6.75
C GLU A 41 11.44 10.34 -6.91
N GLY A 42 12.49 10.96 -6.38
CA GLY A 42 12.60 12.42 -6.33
C GLY A 42 11.53 13.03 -5.43
N ALA A 43 10.61 13.78 -6.03
CA ALA A 43 9.49 14.43 -5.33
C ALA A 43 8.21 13.57 -5.34
N ASP A 44 8.14 12.55 -6.20
CA ASP A 44 6.92 11.78 -6.44
C ASP A 44 6.98 10.41 -5.75
N TRP A 45 5.80 9.85 -5.52
CA TRP A 45 5.64 8.48 -5.02
C TRP A 45 5.04 7.63 -6.13
N ILE A 46 5.72 6.55 -6.50
CA ILE A 46 5.31 5.66 -7.58
C ILE A 46 4.94 4.29 -7.03
N LEU A 47 3.97 3.65 -7.70
CA LEU A 47 3.67 2.23 -7.48
C LEU A 47 4.72 1.40 -8.23
N MET A 48 5.38 0.49 -7.53
CA MET A 48 6.35 -0.43 -8.11
C MET A 48 5.65 -1.48 -8.98
N GLU A 49 6.33 -1.93 -10.03
CA GLU A 49 5.83 -3.03 -10.84
C GLU A 49 5.83 -4.34 -10.05
N PRO A 50 4.88 -5.26 -10.29
CA PRO A 50 4.81 -6.54 -9.59
C PRO A 50 6.12 -7.35 -9.64
N ASP A 51 6.85 -7.26 -10.74
CA ASP A 51 8.09 -8.00 -10.97
C ASP A 51 9.30 -7.43 -10.21
N GLU A 52 9.18 -6.19 -9.71
CA GLU A 52 10.18 -5.55 -8.84
C GLU A 52 9.98 -5.91 -7.36
N ILE A 53 8.83 -6.50 -7.03
CA ILE A 53 8.51 -6.99 -5.69
C ILE A 53 8.94 -8.46 -5.62
N ALA A 54 9.48 -8.90 -4.48
CA ALA A 54 10.02 -10.24 -4.37
C ALA A 54 8.95 -11.30 -4.73
N PRO A 55 9.30 -12.31 -5.57
CA PRO A 55 8.35 -13.28 -6.08
C PRO A 55 7.59 -14.00 -4.95
N GLY A 56 6.27 -14.11 -5.10
CA GLY A 56 5.40 -14.80 -4.16
C GLY A 56 4.94 -13.98 -2.96
N GLU A 57 5.35 -12.72 -2.83
CA GLU A 57 4.87 -11.87 -1.73
C GLU A 57 3.53 -11.19 -2.03
N LEU A 58 3.22 -10.93 -3.30
CA LEU A 58 1.96 -10.30 -3.67
C LEU A 58 0.78 -11.24 -3.37
N ALA A 59 -0.21 -10.67 -2.70
CA ALA A 59 -1.44 -11.38 -2.41
C ALA A 59 -2.12 -11.84 -3.71
N PRO A 60 -2.65 -13.07 -3.74
CA PRO A 60 -3.55 -13.51 -4.80
C PRO A 60 -4.69 -12.52 -5.00
N PHE A 61 -5.24 -12.50 -6.21
CA PHE A 61 -6.30 -11.58 -6.60
C PHE A 61 -7.50 -11.58 -5.64
N GLU A 62 -7.86 -12.75 -5.12
CA GLU A 62 -8.98 -12.95 -4.19
C GLU A 62 -8.73 -12.35 -2.79
N ASN A 63 -7.47 -12.15 -2.40
CA ASN A 63 -7.09 -11.61 -1.10
C ASN A 63 -7.03 -10.07 -1.08
N LYS A 64 -7.37 -9.42 -2.20
CA LYS A 64 -7.41 -7.95 -2.34
C LYS A 64 -8.84 -7.41 -2.22
N LEU A 65 -9.68 -8.03 -1.41
CA LEU A 65 -11.09 -7.67 -1.21
C LEU A 65 -11.32 -7.06 0.17
N THR A 66 -12.11 -6.00 0.25
CA THR A 66 -12.66 -5.48 1.51
C THR A 66 -13.73 -6.44 2.07
N PRO A 67 -14.17 -6.30 3.33
CA PRO A 67 -15.29 -7.07 3.89
C PRO A 67 -16.58 -7.03 3.06
N GLU A 68 -16.77 -5.98 2.26
CA GLU A 68 -17.91 -5.81 1.35
C GLU A 68 -17.69 -6.44 -0.03
N GLY A 69 -16.54 -7.09 -0.25
CA GLY A 69 -16.17 -7.67 -1.53
C GLY A 69 -15.71 -6.65 -2.57
N LYS A 70 -15.39 -5.40 -2.17
CA LYS A 70 -14.82 -4.40 -3.09
C LYS A 70 -13.33 -4.67 -3.28
N ARG A 71 -12.87 -4.59 -4.52
CA ARG A 71 -11.47 -4.80 -4.85
C ARG A 71 -10.64 -3.57 -4.50
N ILE A 72 -9.59 -3.76 -3.69
CA ILE A 72 -8.60 -2.73 -3.42
C ILE A 72 -7.61 -2.69 -4.58
N VAL A 73 -7.61 -1.57 -5.30
CA VAL A 73 -6.67 -1.28 -6.39
C VAL A 73 -5.86 -0.06 -5.98
N LEU A 74 -4.54 -0.16 -6.04
CA LEU A 74 -3.64 0.97 -5.78
C LEU A 74 -3.56 1.84 -7.03
N GLY A 75 -4.56 2.71 -7.21
CA GLY A 75 -4.53 3.75 -8.24
C GLY A 75 -3.75 4.98 -7.77
N ALA A 76 -3.66 5.99 -8.64
CA ALA A 76 -2.98 7.24 -8.30
C ALA A 76 -3.57 7.93 -7.05
N ALA A 77 -4.89 7.85 -6.85
CA ALA A 77 -5.56 8.42 -5.70
C ALA A 77 -5.17 7.72 -4.39
N GLU A 78 -5.14 6.38 -4.38
CA GLU A 78 -4.70 5.59 -3.24
C GLU A 78 -3.21 5.81 -2.94
N VAL A 79 -2.35 5.79 -3.97
CA VAL A 79 -0.90 6.02 -3.82
C VAL A 79 -0.63 7.39 -3.18
N ASN A 80 -1.32 8.44 -3.62
CA ASN A 80 -1.16 9.78 -3.06
C ASN A 80 -1.60 9.88 -1.60
N GLN A 81 -2.71 9.22 -1.22
CA GLN A 81 -3.15 9.16 0.17
C GLN A 81 -2.12 8.42 1.04
N ILE A 82 -1.69 7.25 0.59
CA ILE A 82 -0.70 6.42 1.30
C ILE A 82 0.61 7.20 1.48
N ALA A 83 1.10 7.84 0.42
CA ALA A 83 2.30 8.67 0.46
C ALA A 83 2.18 9.79 1.50
N GLY A 84 1.05 10.51 1.52
CA GLY A 84 0.80 11.57 2.50
C GLY A 84 0.82 11.05 3.94
N GLU A 85 0.18 9.91 4.20
CA GLU A 85 0.17 9.28 5.52
C GLU A 85 1.56 8.80 5.95
N ILE A 86 2.34 8.20 5.03
CA ILE A 86 3.74 7.83 5.30
C ILE A 86 4.54 9.08 5.65
N GLU A 87 4.50 10.13 4.82
CA GLU A 87 5.26 11.36 5.08
C GLU A 87 4.87 12.04 6.39
N ASN A 88 3.60 11.98 6.78
CA ASN A 88 3.15 12.48 8.08
C ASN A 88 3.66 11.63 9.24
N HIS A 89 3.74 10.31 9.08
CA HIS A 89 4.30 9.40 10.09
C HIS A 89 5.82 9.50 10.23
N LEU A 90 6.53 9.92 9.17
CA LEU A 90 7.99 10.08 9.15
C LEU A 90 8.48 11.41 9.75
N LYS A 91 7.61 12.37 10.00
CA LYS A 91 7.93 13.67 10.62
C LYS A 91 8.10 13.53 12.13
#